data_AF-A0A2T4XJ83-F1
#
_entry.id   AF-A0A2T4XJ83-F1
#
_cell.length_a   1.000
_cell.length_b   1.000
_cell.length_c   1.000
_cell.angle_alpha   90.00
_cell.angle_beta   90.00
_cell.angle_gamma   90.00
#
_symmetry.space_group_name_H-M   'P 1'
#
loop_
_entity.id
_entity.type
_entity.pdbx_description
1 polymer ?
#
loop_
_entity_poly.entity_id
_entity_poly.type
_entity_poly.pdbx_seq_one_letter_code
_entity_poly.pdbx_strand_id
1 'polypeptide(L)' 'MEKSLSEITWSEEQGVVAMSSERSLLLIFGRGDMDTKWRHWEEFAVQVLPREESASYRSVDFRFRDQIVARTTGGADL' A
#
# COMPACT_ATOMS: atom_id res chain seq x y z
N MET A 1 11.09 1.70 -12.38
CA MET A 1 10.20 2.52 -11.55
C MET A 1 10.74 2.44 -10.13
N GLU A 2 11.27 3.55 -9.63
CA GLU A 2 11.88 3.60 -8.30
C GLU A 2 10.76 3.69 -7.26
N LYS A 3 10.73 2.77 -6.31
CA LYS A 3 9.66 2.73 -5.30
C LYS A 3 10.11 3.52 -4.09
N SER A 4 9.85 4.82 -4.13
CA SER A 4 10.14 5.72 -3.03
C SER A 4 8.89 6.05 -2.22
N LEU A 5 9.13 6.43 -0.96
CA LEU A 5 8.13 6.94 -0.05
C LEU A 5 8.34 8.45 0.11
N SER A 6 7.27 9.24 0.01
CA SER A 6 7.34 10.70 0.15
C SER A 6 7.12 11.14 1.60
N GLU A 7 6.28 10.42 2.33
CA GLU A 7 5.94 10.72 3.72
C GLU A 7 5.94 9.43 4.51
N ILE A 8 6.48 9.46 5.73
CA ILE A 8 6.52 8.31 6.63
C ILE A 8 6.16 8.82 8.02
N THR A 9 5.19 8.17 8.64
CA THR A 9 4.76 8.42 10.02
C THR A 9 4.61 7.11 10.77
N TRP A 10 4.57 7.21 12.09
CA TRP A 10 4.29 6.08 12.97
C TRP A 10 3.14 6.43 13.90
N SER A 11 2.23 5.47 14.11
CA SER A 11 1.20 5.57 15.13
C SER A 11 1.11 4.30 15.96
N GLU A 12 0.60 4.43 17.17
CA GLU A 12 0.30 3.26 18.01
C GLU A 12 -0.68 2.34 17.28
N GLU A 13 -1.81 2.84 16.80
CA GLU A 13 -2.85 2.00 16.21
C GLU A 13 -2.40 1.27 14.93
N GLN A 14 -1.63 1.94 14.06
CA GLN A 14 -1.36 1.46 12.70
C GLN A 14 0.10 1.11 12.44
N GLY A 15 1.01 1.39 13.37
CA GLY A 15 2.44 1.22 13.16
C GLY A 15 2.97 2.17 12.09
N VAL A 16 3.86 1.68 11.23
CA VAL A 16 4.44 2.47 10.14
C VAL A 16 3.38 2.69 9.05
N VAL A 17 3.15 3.96 8.72
CA VAL A 17 2.26 4.40 7.65
C VAL A 17 3.05 5.34 6.75
N ALA A 18 2.89 5.21 5.44
CA ALA A 18 3.64 6.02 4.48
C ALA A 18 2.80 6.39 3.26
N MET A 19 3.30 7.36 2.50
CA MET A 19 2.78 7.67 1.17
C MET A 19 3.75 7.25 0.08
N SER A 20 3.24 6.59 -0.97
CA SER A 20 4.02 6.31 -2.18
C SER A 20 4.30 7.61 -2.93
N SER A 21 5.54 7.86 -3.35
CA SER A 21 5.91 9.11 -4.02
C SER A 21 5.24 9.30 -5.38
N GLU A 22 5.00 8.23 -6.13
CA GLU A 22 4.54 8.35 -7.53
C GLU A 22 3.01 8.43 -7.68
N ARG A 23 2.26 7.80 -6.78
CA ARG A 23 0.82 7.56 -6.95
C ARG A 23 -0.03 8.06 -5.79
N SER A 24 0.58 8.74 -4.81
CA SER A 24 -0.08 9.23 -3.61
C SER A 24 -0.94 8.17 -2.89
N LEU A 25 -0.47 6.91 -2.89
CA LEU A 25 -1.11 5.80 -2.20
C LEU A 25 -0.71 5.79 -0.73
N LEU A 26 -1.69 5.64 0.15
CA LEU A 26 -1.46 5.39 1.56
C LEU A 26 -1.06 3.93 1.78
N LEU A 27 0.14 3.70 2.29
CA LEU A 27 0.69 2.38 2.58
C LEU A 27 0.69 2.16 4.10
N ILE A 28 0.05 1.09 4.56
CA ILE A 28 -0.02 0.74 5.98
C ILE A 28 0.83 -0.51 6.20
N PHE A 29 2.02 -0.33 6.74
CA PHE A 29 2.96 -1.42 7.00
C PHE A 29 2.76 -2.05 8.38
N GLY A 30 2.11 -1.39 9.35
CA GLY A 30 1.97 -2.00 10.67
C GLY A 30 3.25 -2.00 11.48
N ARG A 31 3.31 -2.91 12.44
CA ARG A 31 4.44 -3.10 13.35
C ARG A 31 5.26 -4.32 12.92
N GLY A 32 6.59 -4.23 13.00
CA GLY A 32 7.52 -5.34 12.71
C GLY A 32 7.59 -5.76 11.23
N ASP A 33 8.51 -6.69 10.93
CA ASP A 33 8.69 -7.35 9.63
C ASP A 33 8.73 -6.41 8.42
N MET A 34 9.37 -5.24 8.58
CA MET A 34 9.35 -4.18 7.57
C MET A 34 9.94 -4.65 6.23
N ASP A 35 11.03 -5.42 6.25
CA ASP A 35 11.67 -5.92 5.02
C ASP A 35 10.72 -6.81 4.20
N THR A 36 9.99 -7.71 4.86
CA THR A 36 9.01 -8.58 4.21
C THR A 36 7.87 -7.75 3.61
N LYS A 37 7.36 -6.78 4.35
CA LYS A 37 6.24 -5.94 3.91
C LYS A 37 6.65 -4.95 2.82
N TRP A 38 7.90 -4.49 2.85
CA TRP A 38 8.49 -3.72 1.77
C TRP A 38 8.52 -4.54 0.49
N ARG A 39 9.02 -5.78 0.53
CA ARG A 39 8.98 -6.69 -0.62
C ARG A 39 7.56 -6.90 -1.15
N HIS A 40 6.57 -7.06 -0.26
CA HIS A 40 5.16 -7.18 -0.68
C HIS A 40 4.64 -5.91 -1.37
N TRP A 41 5.01 -4.72 -0.89
CA TRP A 41 4.72 -3.46 -1.58
C TRP A 41 5.36 -3.46 -2.97
N GLU A 42 6.61 -3.89 -3.06
CA GLU A 42 7.31 -3.96 -4.33
C GLU A 42 6.61 -4.89 -5.33
N GLU A 43 6.20 -6.08 -4.90
CA GLU A 43 5.47 -7.03 -5.73
C GLU A 43 4.11 -6.48 -6.15
N PHE A 44 3.34 -5.91 -5.21
CA PHE A 44 2.03 -5.31 -5.49
C PHE A 44 2.14 -4.18 -6.53
N ALA A 45 3.10 -3.28 -6.36
CA ALA A 45 3.29 -2.14 -7.24
C ALA A 45 3.65 -2.53 -8.69
N VAL A 46 4.30 -3.68 -8.88
CA VAL A 46 4.68 -4.18 -10.22
C VAL A 46 3.60 -5.06 -10.83
N GLN A 47 2.97 -5.90 -10.03
CA GLN A 47 2.09 -6.95 -10.55
C GLN A 47 0.63 -6.51 -10.61
N VAL A 48 0.19 -5.61 -9.73
CA VAL A 48 -1.22 -5.23 -9.56
C VAL A 48 -1.50 -3.84 -10.11
N LEU A 49 -0.77 -2.82 -9.67
CA LEU A 49 -1.05 -1.42 -10.05
C LEU A 49 -1.09 -1.16 -11.57
N PRO A 50 -0.24 -1.78 -12.42
CA PRO A 50 -0.30 -1.54 -13.87
C PRO A 50 -1.47 -2.23 -14.58
N ARG A 51 -2.08 -3.26 -13.97
CA ARG A 51 -3.15 -4.04 -14.61
C ARG A 51 -4.53 -3.41 -14.45
N GLU A 52 -4.66 -2.48 -13.51
CA GLU A 52 -5.94 -1.95 -13.05
C GLU A 52 -5.99 -0.44 -13.32
N GLU A 53 -6.01 -0.06 -14.61
CA GLU A 53 -6.00 1.34 -15.05
C GLU A 53 -7.24 2.13 -14.61
N SER A 54 -8.37 1.44 -14.37
CA SER A 54 -9.62 2.05 -13.88
C SER A 54 -9.70 2.15 -12.35
N ALA A 55 -8.82 1.46 -11.61
CA ALA A 55 -8.88 1.43 -10.17
C ALA A 55 -8.07 2.58 -9.56
N SER A 56 -8.77 3.62 -9.08
CA SER A 56 -8.16 4.66 -8.25
C SER A 56 -7.90 4.11 -6.84
N TYR A 57 -6.85 3.30 -6.69
CA TYR A 57 -6.37 2.84 -5.38
C TYR A 57 -6.13 4.04 -4.46
N ARG A 58 -6.51 3.91 -3.20
CA ARG A 58 -6.29 4.91 -2.15
C ARG A 58 -5.35 4.41 -1.08
N SER A 59 -5.51 3.15 -0.68
CA SER A 59 -4.67 2.57 0.36
C SER A 59 -4.37 1.11 0.11
N VAL A 60 -3.22 0.67 0.62
CA VAL A 60 -2.78 -0.73 0.62
C VAL A 60 -2.29 -1.07 2.03
N ASP A 61 -2.85 -2.13 2.63
CA ASP A 61 -2.57 -2.55 4.01
C ASP A 61 -1.90 -3.93 4.01
N PHE A 62 -0.70 -3.98 4.59
CA PHE A 62 0.19 -5.14 4.67
C PHE A 62 0.20 -5.81 6.05
N ARG A 63 -0.72 -5.43 6.94
CA ARG A 63 -0.78 -5.97 8.31
C ARG A 63 -1.36 -7.38 8.39
N PHE A 64 -2.04 -7.82 7.35
CA PHE A 64 -2.72 -9.10 7.31
C PHE A 64 -1.75 -10.20 6.91
N ARG A 65 -1.77 -11.31 7.63
CA ARG A 65 -0.94 -12.47 7.31
C ARG A 65 -1.39 -13.06 5.99
N ASP A 66 -0.44 -13.29 5.09
CA ASP A 66 -0.62 -13.89 3.76
C ASP A 66 -1.61 -13.15 2.85
N GLN A 67 -1.96 -11.90 3.17
CA GLN A 67 -2.96 -11.12 2.45
C GLN A 67 -2.55 -9.65 2.36
N ILE A 68 -2.91 -9.01 1.26
CA ILE A 68 -2.76 -7.56 1.04
C ILE A 68 -4.16 -6.99 0.81
N VAL A 69 -4.56 -6.03 1.63
CA VAL A 69 -5.87 -5.39 1.52
C VAL A 69 -5.74 -4.05 0.83
N ALA A 70 -6.26 -3.93 -0.39
CA ALA A 70 -6.25 -2.70 -1.16
C ALA A 70 -7.65 -2.07 -1.23
N ARG A 71 -7.74 -0.75 -1.02
CA ARG A 71 -8.99 0.01 -1.14
C ARG A 71 -8.93 0.92 -2.36
N THR A 72 -10.00 0.97 -3.13
CA THR A 72 -10.13 1.81 -4.33
C THR A 72 -11.26 2.82 -4.16
N THR A 73 -11.24 3.88 -4.96
CA THR A 73 -12.29 4.92 -4.96
C THR A 73 -13.48 4.57 -5.87
N GLY A 74 -13.58 3.34 -6.36
CA GLY A 74 -14.60 2.90 -7.31
C GLY A 74 -15.76 2.10 -6.71
N GLY A 75 -15.89 2.05 -5.38
CA GLY A 75 -16.96 1.30 -4.70
C GLY A 75 -18.22 2.12 -4.46
N ALA A 76 -18.90 2.53 -5.53
CA ALA A 76 -20.33 2.82 -5.48
C ALA A 76 -20.99 1.94 -6.55
N ASP A 77 -22.07 1.26 -6.14
CA ASP A 77 -22.89 0.30 -6.90
C ASP A 77 -22.34 -1.12 -7.10
N LEU A 78 -22.60 -1.96 -6.10
CA LEU A 78 -23.20 -3.29 -6.29
C LEU A 78 -24.41 -3.42 -5.36
#